data_AF-A0A4U9D0N1-F1
#
_entry.id   AF-A0A4U9D0N1-F1
#
_cell.length_a   1.000
_cell.length_b   1.000
_cell.length_c   1.000
_cell.angle_alpha   90.00
_cell.angle_beta   90.00
_cell.angle_gamma   90.00
#
_symmetry.space_group_name_H-M   'P 1'
#
loop_
_entity.id
_entity.type
_entity.pdbx_description
1 polymer ?
#
loop_
_entity_poly.entity_id
_entity_poly.type
_entity_poly.pdbx_seq_one_letter_code
_entity_poly.pdbx_strand_id
1 'polypeptide(L)'
;MTKRAITITYCSQCNWMLRASWMAQELLHTFSTDIGSVTLVPGTGGIFTITVADVQIWDRKQDEGFPDAAELKRRVRDVCFPEKPLGHLDKPA
;
A
#
# COMPACT_ATOMS: atom_id res chain seq x y z
N MET A 1 12.82 -10.00 14.61
CA MET A 1 11.45 -9.64 14.21
C MET A 1 11.35 -9.70 12.70
N THR A 2 10.39 -10.44 12.16
CA THR A 2 10.19 -10.55 10.70
C THR A 2 9.49 -9.29 10.20
N LYS A 3 10.19 -8.47 9.40
CA LYS A 3 9.59 -7.26 8.82
C LYS A 3 8.51 -7.66 7.81
N ARG A 4 7.42 -6.90 7.77
CA ARG A 4 6.28 -7.18 6.89
C ARG A 4 6.62 -6.80 5.45
N ALA A 5 6.23 -7.65 4.50
CA ALA A 5 6.35 -7.39 3.07
C ALA A 5 5.01 -6.89 2.52
N ILE A 6 5.06 -5.89 1.64
CA ILE A 6 3.90 -5.32 0.97
C ILE A 6 3.97 -5.71 -0.51
N THR A 7 2.84 -6.09 -1.09
CA THR A 7 2.74 -6.38 -2.53
C THR A 7 1.68 -5.49 -3.16
N ILE A 8 2.05 -4.77 -4.21
CA ILE A 8 1.15 -3.97 -5.04
C ILE A 8 1.01 -4.68 -6.38
N THR A 9 -0.16 -5.26 -6.64
CA THR A 9 -0.48 -5.86 -7.94
C THR A 9 -1.18 -4.83 -8.80
N TYR A 10 -0.66 -4.54 -9.99
CA TYR A 10 -1.19 -3.48 -10.86
C TYR A 10 -1.40 -3.95 -12.29
N CYS A 11 -2.42 -3.43 -12.96
CA CYS A 11 -2.64 -3.66 -14.38
C CYS A 11 -1.54 -3.00 -15.23
N SER A 12 -0.70 -3.81 -15.88
CA SER A 12 0.38 -3.34 -16.75
C SER A 12 -0.16 -2.69 -18.04
N GLN A 13 -1.31 -3.14 -18.53
CA GLN A 13 -1.96 -2.63 -19.74
C GLN A 13 -2.72 -1.30 -19.51
N CYS A 14 -2.97 -0.94 -18.25
CA CYS A 14 -3.80 0.21 -17.88
C CYS A 14 -2.98 1.47 -17.58
N ASN A 15 -1.66 1.45 -17.84
CA ASN A 15 -0.73 2.51 -17.49
C ASN A 15 -0.69 2.86 -15.99
N TRP A 16 -0.89 1.87 -15.11
CA TRP A 16 -0.91 2.08 -13.65
C TRP A 16 0.43 1.85 -12.96
N MET A 17 1.48 1.51 -13.71
CA MET A 17 2.83 1.31 -13.16
C MET A 17 3.32 2.54 -12.39
N LEU A 18 3.18 3.74 -12.96
CA LEU A 18 3.65 4.98 -12.31
C LEU A 18 2.95 5.21 -10.97
N ARG A 19 1.65 4.94 -10.90
CA ARG A 19 0.88 5.04 -9.66
C ARG A 19 1.34 4.01 -8.62
N ALA A 20 1.52 2.76 -9.04
CA ALA A 20 2.00 1.70 -8.15
C ALA A 20 3.41 2.03 -7.61
N SER A 21 4.31 2.49 -8.47
CA SER A 21 5.66 2.90 -8.08
C SER A 21 5.66 4.09 -7.12
N TRP A 22 4.83 5.10 -7.35
CA TRP A 22 4.71 6.24 -6.43
C TRP A 22 4.20 5.80 -5.05
N MET A 23 3.18 4.96 -4.99
CA MET A 23 2.67 4.41 -3.72
C MET A 23 3.73 3.58 -2.99
N ALA A 24 4.54 2.80 -3.72
CA ALA A 24 5.66 2.07 -3.13
C ALA A 24 6.69 3.02 -2.51
N GLN A 25 7.01 4.13 -3.18
CA GLN A 25 7.92 5.15 -2.65
C GLN A 25 7.36 5.79 -1.37
N GLU A 26 6.08 6.15 -1.35
CA GLU A 26 5.41 6.69 -0.16
C GLU A 26 5.50 5.76 1.05
N LEU A 27 5.32 4.45 0.84
CA LEU A 27 5.42 3.42 1.86
C LEU A 27 6.85 3.24 2.36
N LEU A 28 7.82 3.11 1.45
CA LEU A 28 9.24 2.97 1.78
C LEU A 28 9.79 4.22 2.48
N HIS A 29 9.32 5.41 2.11
CA HIS A 29 9.70 6.65 2.77
C HIS A 29 9.13 6.72 4.20
N THR A 30 7.87 6.35 4.39
CA THR A 30 7.18 6.46 5.70
C THR A 30 7.59 5.37 6.69
N PHE A 31 7.75 4.14 6.22
CA PHE A 31 7.98 2.95 7.06
C PHE A 31 9.39 2.36 6.88
N SER A 32 10.36 3.18 6.47
CA SER A 32 11.67 2.76 5.92
C SER A 32 12.35 1.61 6.67
N THR A 33 12.41 1.68 8.00
CA THR A 33 13.08 0.67 8.83
C THR A 33 12.11 -0.39 9.34
N ASP A 34 10.80 -0.17 9.24
CA ASP A 34 9.77 -1.03 9.81
C ASP A 34 9.30 -2.12 8.83
N ILE A 35 9.26 -1.84 7.52
CA ILE A 35 8.89 -2.81 6.48
C ILE A 35 10.10 -3.50 5.85
N GLY A 36 9.89 -4.71 5.34
CA GLY A 36 10.96 -5.53 4.74
C GLY A 36 11.14 -5.21 3.26
N SER A 37 10.04 -5.08 2.54
CA SER A 37 10.03 -4.83 1.10
C SER A 37 8.68 -4.30 0.63
N VAL A 38 8.69 -3.65 -0.54
CA VAL A 38 7.50 -3.43 -1.35
C VAL A 38 7.75 -4.07 -2.71
N THR A 39 6.89 -5.00 -3.11
CA THR A 39 6.97 -5.72 -4.38
C THR A 39 5.93 -5.18 -5.35
N LEU A 40 6.34 -4.83 -6.56
CA LEU A 40 5.43 -4.47 -7.65
C LEU A 40 5.21 -5.68 -8.54
N VAL A 41 3.96 -6.14 -8.67
CA VAL A 41 3.59 -7.31 -9.47
C VAL A 41 2.72 -6.87 -10.64
N PRO A 42 3.18 -7.05 -11.90
CA PRO A 42 2.35 -6.76 -13.06
C PRO A 42 1.24 -7.81 -13.21
N GLY A 43 0.03 -7.36 -13.49
CA GLY A 43 -1.13 -8.17 -13.82
C GLY A 43 -1.95 -7.56 -14.96
N THR A 44 -3.13 -8.11 -15.23
CA THR A 44 -4.02 -7.67 -16.32
C THR A 44 -5.47 -7.51 -15.83
N GLY A 45 -6.38 -7.10 -16.72
CA GLY A 45 -7.82 -7.06 -16.39
C GLY A 45 -8.24 -5.94 -15.43
N GLY A 46 -7.50 -4.83 -15.42
CA GLY A 46 -7.79 -3.72 -14.52
C GLY A 46 -7.65 -4.07 -13.04
N ILE A 47 -6.73 -4.99 -12.71
CA ILE A 47 -6.38 -5.31 -11.32
C ILE A 47 -5.60 -4.15 -10.68
N PHE A 48 -5.97 -3.81 -9.46
CA PHE A 48 -5.14 -2.99 -8.59
C PHE A 48 -5.44 -3.37 -7.13
N THR A 49 -4.54 -4.14 -6.53
CA THR A 49 -4.68 -4.63 -5.15
C THR A 49 -3.41 -4.38 -4.36
N ILE A 50 -3.56 -4.20 -3.05
CA ILE A 50 -2.45 -4.03 -2.13
C ILE A 50 -2.61 -5.03 -0.99
N THR A 51 -1.58 -5.83 -0.75
CA THR A 51 -1.56 -6.83 0.32
C THR A 51 -0.37 -6.62 1.24
N VAL A 52 -0.55 -6.97 2.52
CA VAL A 52 0.45 -6.87 3.58
C VAL A 52 0.52 -8.23 4.27
N ALA A 53 1.62 -8.96 4.10
CA ALA A 53 1.79 -10.32 4.66
C ALA A 53 0.53 -11.19 4.49
N ASP A 54 0.03 -11.26 3.25
CA ASP A 54 -1.17 -12.00 2.80
C ASP A 54 -2.54 -11.41 3.18
N VAL A 55 -2.58 -10.29 3.91
CA VAL A 55 -3.83 -9.56 4.19
C VAL A 55 -4.07 -8.51 3.10
N GLN A 56 -5.18 -8.60 2.37
CA GLN A 56 -5.58 -7.57 1.42
C GLN A 56 -6.07 -6.32 2.15
N ILE A 57 -5.39 -5.20 1.93
CA ILE A 57 -5.74 -3.90 2.52
C ILE A 57 -6.38 -2.94 1.51
N TRP A 58 -6.32 -3.26 0.22
CA TRP A 58 -6.99 -2.49 -0.83
C TRP A 58 -7.32 -3.37 -2.03
N ASP A 59 -8.51 -3.17 -2.61
CA ASP A 59 -8.92 -3.67 -3.91
C ASP A 59 -9.72 -2.59 -4.65
N ARG A 60 -9.24 -2.18 -5.82
CA ARG A 60 -9.88 -1.14 -6.64
C ARG A 60 -11.37 -1.38 -6.91
N LYS A 61 -11.82 -2.63 -7.01
CA LYS A 61 -13.23 -2.96 -7.26
C LYS A 61 -14.08 -2.85 -5.99
N GLN A 62 -13.49 -3.13 -4.82
CA GLN A 62 -14.20 -3.13 -3.53
C GLN A 62 -14.16 -1.75 -2.86
N ASP A 63 -13.00 -1.09 -2.91
CA ASP A 63 -12.73 0.21 -2.29
C ASP A 63 -12.90 1.39 -3.25
N GLU A 64 -13.46 1.14 -4.44
CA GLU A 64 -13.76 2.15 -5.48
C GLU A 64 -12.57 3.05 -5.85
N GLY A 65 -11.69 2.55 -6.72
CA GLY A 65 -10.61 3.34 -7.30
C GLY A 65 -9.27 3.11 -6.60
N PHE A 66 -8.57 4.19 -6.26
CA PHE A 66 -7.19 4.15 -5.79
C PHE A 66 -7.08 4.88 -4.45
N PRO A 67 -6.30 4.34 -3.49
CA PRO A 67 -6.12 5.02 -2.24
C PRO A 67 -5.34 6.31 -2.46
N ASP A 68 -5.61 7.32 -1.65
CA ASP A 68 -4.63 8.39 -1.47
C ASP A 68 -3.47 7.90 -0.58
N ALA A 69 -2.40 8.69 -0.49
CA ALA A 69 -1.23 8.33 0.29
C ALA A 69 -1.52 8.25 1.80
N ALA A 70 -2.46 9.03 2.31
CA ALA A 70 -2.78 9.06 3.74
C ALA A 70 -3.54 7.79 4.15
N GLU A 71 -4.55 7.41 3.37
CA GLU A 71 -5.35 6.21 3.57
C GLU A 71 -4.50 4.95 3.43
N LEU A 72 -3.65 4.89 2.41
CA LEU A 72 -2.73 3.77 2.24
C LEU A 72 -1.82 3.59 3.47
N LYS A 73 -1.24 4.68 3.98
CA LYS A 73 -0.37 4.65 5.17
C LYS A 73 -1.13 4.23 6.42
N ARG A 74 -2.35 4.73 6.62
CA ARG A 74 -3.22 4.32 7.74
C ARG A 74 -3.49 2.82 7.71
N ARG A 75 -3.98 2.28 6.59
CA ARG A 75 -4.30 0.85 6.47
C ARG A 75 -3.08 -0.05 6.67
N VAL A 76 -1.91 0.34 6.16
CA VAL A 76 -0.65 -0.40 6.41
C VAL A 76 -0.28 -0.37 7.88
N ARG A 77 -0.42 0.79 8.55
CA ARG A 77 -0.17 0.92 9.99
C ARG A 77 -1.11 0.06 10.80
N ASP A 78 -2.41 0.07 10.50
CA ASP A 78 -3.41 -0.69 11.27
C ASP A 78 -3.13 -2.19 11.25
N VAL A 79 -2.61 -2.71 10.13
CA VAL A 79 -2.23 -4.13 9.99
C VAL A 79 -0.85 -4.45 10.59
N CYS A 80 0.15 -3.58 10.40
CA CYS A 80 1.53 -3.90 10.79
C CYS A 80 1.94 -3.38 12.17
N PHE A 81 1.44 -2.21 12.55
CA PHE A 81 1.91 -1.39 13.66
C PHE A 81 0.74 -0.66 14.34
N PRO A 82 -0.27 -1.35 14.88
CA PRO A 82 -1.50 -0.72 15.38
C PRO A 82 -1.24 0.36 16.45
N GLU A 83 -0.17 0.21 17.24
CA GLU A 83 0.23 1.12 18.31
C GLU A 83 1.12 2.29 17.84
N LYS A 84 1.56 2.32 16.57
CA LYS A 84 2.47 3.35 16.06
C LYS A 84 1.69 4.60 15.64
N PRO A 85 2.00 5.79 16.19
CA PRO A 85 1.40 7.03 15.73
C PRO A 85 1.94 7.41 14.34
N LEU A 86 1.06 7.87 13.45
CA LEU A 86 1.42 8.44 12.13
C LEU A 86 1.48 9.97 12.14
N GLY A 87 1.41 10.59 13.32
CA GLY A 87 1.52 12.04 13.47
C GLY A 87 0.35 12.77 12.82
N HIS A 88 0.62 13.62 11.83
CA HIS A 88 -0.41 14.43 11.17
C HIS A 88 -1.42 13.61 10.35
N LEU A 89 -1.17 12.33 10.09
CA LEU A 89 -2.05 11.44 9.34
C LEU A 89 -3.15 10.79 10.20
N ASP A 90 -3.04 10.86 11.53
CA ASP A 90 -4.05 10.35 12.47
C ASP A 90 -5.21 11.34 12.69
N LYS A 91 -5.10 12.56 12.15
CA LYS A 91 -6.20 13.54 12.15
C LYS A 91 -6.99 13.40 10.85
N PRO A 92 -8.32 13.21 10.88
CA PRO A 92 -9.12 13.36 9.68
C PRO A 92 -8.97 14.80 9.17
N ALA A 93 -8.80 14.92 7.85
CA ALA A 93 -8.83 16.19 7.15
C ALA A 93 -10.26 16.78 7.16
#